data_AF-A0A7X7QPG6-F1
#
_entry.id   AF-A0A7X7QPG6-F1
#
_cell.length_a   1.000
_cell.length_b   1.000
_cell.length_c   1.000
_cell.angle_alpha   90.00
_cell.angle_beta   90.00
_cell.angle_gamma   90.00
#
_symmetry.space_group_name_H-M   'P 1'
#
loop_
_entity.id
_entity.type
_entity.pdbx_description
1 polymer ?
#
loop_
_entity_poly.entity_id
_entity_poly.type
_entity_poly.pdbx_seq_one_letter_code
_entity_poly.pdbx_strand_id
1 'polypeptide(L)'
;MLRRIGCFLVSCAISLALISCGTQLASRESDAASVNAEKSYTLDAPVYESINQLAADADYIFQGVLTALEKVEGASWYWELYTIKDLYKGDSAQEQIRLVSSPEGSLPVHKVGTEYLVFATAYELPVYPYPLINPIYNQAIFEVGAYGKLSIGGNVEEQMLPAVFDEQFAVEYRQILLNSAALAKINPRVPVVNEYTNAAEMLANSDVVVSVTFTEVEFINEYVSIGKVGKVTVEHGAAPAAGLPKSIALNEDVQAGEEYLIFLRYDAEEESLLLAARCGAIVRSSDTVLWNDTIQLLKKSS
;
A
#
# COMPACT_ATOMS: atom_id res chain seq x y z
N MET A 1 -0.75 31.99 -76.97
CA MET A 1 -1.85 32.97 -76.82
C MET A 1 -2.29 32.97 -75.36
N LEU A 2 -2.24 34.15 -74.75
CA LEU A 2 -2.66 34.44 -73.38
C LEU A 2 -4.13 34.10 -73.12
N ARG A 3 -4.44 33.62 -71.91
CA ARG A 3 -5.63 33.92 -71.08
C ARG A 3 -5.23 33.53 -69.65
N ARG A 4 -4.71 34.40 -68.77
CA ARG A 4 -5.36 35.49 -68.01
C ARG A 4 -6.83 35.25 -67.67
N ILE A 5 -7.07 34.58 -66.55
CA ILE A 5 -8.14 34.81 -65.55
C ILE A 5 -7.58 34.22 -64.25
N GLY A 6 -7.48 34.86 -63.09
CA GLY A 6 -7.72 36.22 -62.65
C GLY A 6 -7.07 36.35 -61.27
N CYS A 7 -6.40 37.47 -61.01
CA CYS A 7 -5.93 37.83 -59.68
C CYS A 7 -7.13 38.16 -58.80
N PHE A 8 -7.23 37.53 -57.63
CA PHE A 8 -7.55 38.22 -56.39
C PHE A 8 -6.92 37.43 -55.23
N LEU A 9 -5.71 37.86 -54.87
CA LEU A 9 -5.09 37.60 -53.59
C LEU A 9 -5.91 38.32 -52.52
N VAL A 10 -6.61 37.55 -51.67
CA VAL A 10 -6.91 37.99 -50.31
C VAL A 10 -6.20 37.02 -49.38
N SER A 11 -5.13 37.56 -48.80
CA SER A 11 -4.37 37.03 -47.70
C SER A 11 -5.30 36.50 -46.60
N CYS A 12 -5.24 35.20 -46.33
CA CYS A 12 -5.56 34.64 -45.03
C CYS A 12 -4.38 33.77 -44.64
N ALA A 13 -3.50 34.36 -43.83
CA ALA A 13 -2.52 33.64 -43.05
C ALA A 13 -3.28 32.62 -42.19
N ILE A 14 -3.25 31.35 -42.59
CA ILE A 14 -3.55 30.23 -41.70
C ILE A 14 -2.35 30.14 -40.78
N SER A 15 -2.39 30.92 -39.71
CA SER A 15 -1.67 30.59 -38.50
C SER A 15 -2.14 29.19 -38.11
N LEU A 16 -1.26 28.20 -38.28
CA LEU A 16 -1.33 26.98 -37.50
C LEU A 16 -1.28 27.39 -36.03
N ALA A 17 -2.45 27.64 -35.45
CA ALA A 17 -2.66 27.40 -34.05
C ALA A 17 -2.50 25.89 -33.90
N LEU A 18 -1.26 25.48 -33.63
CA LEU A 18 -0.99 24.30 -32.82
C LEU A 18 -1.86 24.50 -31.57
N ILE A 19 -3.04 23.89 -31.60
CA ILE A 19 -3.74 23.49 -30.40
C ILE A 19 -2.77 22.50 -29.77
N SER A 20 -1.81 23.01 -29.00
CA SER A 20 -1.34 22.27 -27.85
C SER A 20 -2.61 22.09 -27.02
N CYS A 21 -3.26 20.95 -27.23
CA CYS A 21 -3.87 20.25 -26.12
C CYS A 21 -2.70 19.98 -25.17
N GLY A 22 -2.31 21.02 -24.43
CA GLY A 22 -1.78 20.84 -23.11
C GLY A 22 -2.87 20.07 -22.42
N THR A 23 -2.71 18.75 -22.38
CA THR A 23 -3.06 17.97 -21.22
C THR A 23 -2.36 18.65 -20.06
N GLN A 24 -2.99 19.70 -19.54
CA GLN A 24 -2.98 19.97 -18.13
C GLN A 24 -3.54 18.68 -17.53
N LEU A 25 -2.64 17.72 -17.33
CA LEU A 25 -2.67 16.87 -16.16
C LEU A 25 -2.92 17.85 -15.03
N ALA A 26 -4.19 17.99 -14.67
CA ALA A 26 -4.56 18.50 -13.39
C ALA A 26 -3.76 17.62 -12.44
N SER A 27 -2.69 18.19 -11.88
CA SER A 27 -2.08 17.68 -10.68
C SER A 27 -3.23 17.60 -9.69
N ARG A 28 -3.84 16.41 -9.58
CA ARG A 28 -4.53 15.99 -8.37
C ARG A 28 -3.46 16.21 -7.30
N GLU A 29 -3.54 17.34 -6.61
CA GLU A 29 -2.83 17.51 -5.34
C GLU A 29 -3.24 16.29 -4.52
N SER A 30 -2.26 15.39 -4.40
CA SER A 30 -2.38 14.11 -3.76
C SER A 30 -2.45 14.35 -2.26
N ASP A 31 -3.61 14.79 -1.77
CA ASP A 31 -3.95 14.71 -0.34
C ASP A 31 -4.25 13.24 0.08
N ALA A 32 -4.16 12.28 -0.84
CA ALA A 32 -4.39 10.84 -0.64
C ALA A 32 -3.09 10.00 -0.66
N ALA A 33 -1.96 10.58 -0.23
CA ALA A 33 -0.65 9.91 -0.30
C ALA A 33 -0.50 8.66 0.62
N SER A 34 -1.42 8.36 1.54
CA SER A 34 -1.17 7.37 2.62
C SER A 34 -1.90 6.03 2.51
N VAL A 35 -2.44 5.64 1.35
CA VAL A 35 -3.24 4.39 1.22
C VAL A 35 -2.75 3.44 0.12
N ASN A 36 -1.55 3.67 -0.41
CA ASN A 36 -1.00 2.80 -1.43
C ASN A 36 -0.66 1.42 -0.84
N ALA A 37 -1.30 0.37 -1.38
CA ALA A 37 -1.02 -1.02 -1.04
C ALA A 37 0.31 -1.51 -1.60
N GLU A 38 0.79 -0.82 -2.64
CA GLU A 38 2.03 -1.10 -3.34
C GLU A 38 3.11 -0.11 -2.87
N LYS A 39 4.28 -0.62 -2.49
CA LYS A 39 5.50 0.18 -2.35
C LYS A 39 6.49 -0.25 -3.44
N SER A 40 6.55 0.54 -4.52
CA SER A 40 7.55 0.36 -5.58
C SER A 40 8.87 1.06 -5.22
N TYR A 41 9.88 0.83 -6.07
CA TYR A 41 11.20 1.50 -6.02
C TYR A 41 11.10 3.02 -5.77
N THR A 42 12.02 3.54 -4.95
CA THR A 42 12.26 4.97 -4.74
C THR A 42 13.66 5.34 -5.27
N LEU A 43 13.86 6.60 -5.68
CA LEU A 43 15.08 7.07 -6.37
C LEU A 43 16.39 6.82 -5.60
N ASP A 44 16.32 6.65 -4.27
CA ASP A 44 17.46 6.39 -3.38
C ASP A 44 17.50 4.93 -2.86
N ALA A 45 16.83 4.01 -3.53
CA ALA A 45 16.76 2.63 -3.06
C ALA A 45 18.13 1.92 -3.13
N PRO A 46 18.47 1.10 -2.12
CA PRO A 46 19.77 0.43 -2.05
C PRO A 46 20.04 -0.52 -3.23
N VAL A 47 21.30 -0.68 -3.60
CA VAL A 47 21.74 -1.77 -4.49
C VAL A 47 22.16 -2.95 -3.63
N TYR A 48 21.60 -4.13 -3.90
CA TYR A 48 21.88 -5.34 -3.13
C TYR A 48 23.06 -6.12 -3.71
N GLU A 49 24.26 -5.76 -3.27
CA GLU A 49 25.52 -6.42 -3.68
C GLU A 49 25.73 -7.80 -3.04
N SER A 50 24.98 -8.14 -1.99
CA SER A 50 25.01 -9.47 -1.37
C SER A 50 23.65 -9.96 -0.92
N ILE A 51 23.47 -11.29 -0.88
CA ILE A 51 22.26 -11.92 -0.34
C ILE A 51 22.06 -11.59 1.15
N ASN A 52 23.14 -11.35 1.90
CA ASN A 52 23.03 -10.91 3.29
C ASN A 52 22.39 -9.52 3.43
N GLN A 53 22.70 -8.57 2.54
CA GLN A 53 22.05 -7.26 2.53
C GLN A 53 20.57 -7.39 2.19
N LEU A 54 20.25 -8.17 1.13
CA LEU A 54 18.87 -8.42 0.73
C LEU A 54 18.06 -9.08 1.85
N ALA A 55 18.64 -10.10 2.51
CA ALA A 55 18.01 -10.80 3.62
C ALA A 55 17.90 -9.95 4.90
N ALA A 56 18.79 -8.97 5.08
CA ALA A 56 18.75 -8.05 6.21
C ALA A 56 17.56 -7.10 6.09
N ASP A 57 17.26 -6.64 4.89
CA ASP A 57 16.18 -5.68 4.63
C ASP A 57 14.83 -6.38 4.41
N ALA A 58 14.82 -7.63 3.97
CA ALA A 58 13.61 -8.43 3.89
C ALA A 58 12.98 -8.64 5.27
N ASP A 59 11.67 -8.51 5.32
CA ASP A 59 10.80 -8.85 6.43
C ASP A 59 10.36 -10.31 6.40
N TYR A 60 10.15 -10.81 5.18
CA TYR A 60 9.80 -12.18 4.88
C TYR A 60 10.76 -12.73 3.83
N ILE A 61 11.24 -13.95 4.09
CA ILE A 61 11.99 -14.75 3.13
C ILE A 61 11.39 -16.15 3.20
N PHE A 62 10.75 -16.57 2.12
CA PHE A 62 10.08 -17.86 2.10
C PHE A 62 10.18 -18.52 0.73
N GLN A 63 10.10 -19.84 0.74
CA GLN A 63 9.87 -20.66 -0.43
C GLN A 63 8.46 -21.24 -0.33
N GLY A 64 7.65 -21.02 -1.35
CA GLY A 64 6.24 -21.41 -1.34
C GLY A 64 5.69 -21.67 -2.73
N VAL A 65 4.56 -22.35 -2.80
CA VAL A 65 3.83 -22.60 -4.05
C VAL A 65 2.74 -21.55 -4.17
N LEU A 66 2.68 -20.86 -5.30
CA LEU A 66 1.58 -19.96 -5.62
C LEU A 66 0.32 -20.78 -5.87
N THR A 67 -0.67 -20.66 -4.98
CA THR A 67 -1.87 -21.51 -5.00
C THR A 67 -3.10 -20.82 -5.58
N ALA A 68 -3.20 -19.50 -5.45
CA ALA A 68 -4.34 -18.73 -5.94
C ALA A 68 -3.95 -17.27 -6.19
N LEU A 69 -4.77 -16.63 -7.02
CA LEU A 69 -4.76 -15.18 -7.21
C LEU A 69 -6.14 -14.65 -6.75
N GLU A 70 -6.17 -13.73 -5.80
CA GLU A 70 -7.40 -13.08 -5.34
C GLU A 70 -7.41 -11.64 -5.83
N LYS A 71 -8.31 -11.31 -6.75
CA LYS A 71 -8.49 -9.94 -7.22
C LYS A 71 -9.05 -9.07 -6.12
N VAL A 72 -8.57 -7.83 -6.06
CA VAL A 72 -9.12 -6.82 -5.18
C VAL A 72 -10.06 -5.92 -5.97
N GLU A 73 -11.34 -5.90 -5.61
CA GLU A 73 -12.34 -5.11 -6.37
C GLU A 73 -12.01 -3.61 -6.30
N GLY A 74 -12.05 -2.93 -7.44
CA GLY A 74 -11.70 -1.50 -7.55
C GLY A 74 -10.20 -1.18 -7.58
N ALA A 75 -9.32 -2.16 -7.31
CA ALA A 75 -7.89 -1.98 -7.30
C ALA A 75 -7.21 -2.41 -8.62
N SER A 76 -6.04 -1.83 -8.90
CA SER A 76 -5.13 -2.29 -9.97
C SER A 76 -4.33 -3.54 -9.59
N TRP A 77 -4.25 -3.85 -8.29
CA TRP A 77 -3.47 -4.95 -7.73
C TRP A 77 -4.34 -6.13 -7.29
N TYR A 78 -3.69 -7.23 -6.93
CA TYR A 78 -4.31 -8.46 -6.45
C TYR A 78 -3.40 -9.13 -5.41
N TRP A 79 -3.97 -10.08 -4.67
CA TRP A 79 -3.20 -10.94 -3.77
C TRP A 79 -2.72 -12.19 -4.51
N GLU A 80 -1.42 -12.46 -4.39
CA GLU A 80 -0.85 -13.77 -4.68
C GLU A 80 -0.80 -14.60 -3.39
N LEU A 81 -1.45 -15.76 -3.38
CA LEU A 81 -1.55 -16.63 -2.20
C LEU A 81 -0.54 -17.76 -2.27
N TYR A 82 0.45 -17.73 -1.38
CA TYR A 82 1.52 -18.73 -1.33
C TYR A 82 1.31 -19.69 -0.17
N THR A 83 1.21 -21.00 -0.45
CA THR A 83 1.36 -22.02 0.60
C THR A 83 2.84 -22.22 0.86
N ILE A 84 3.24 -22.05 2.13
CA ILE A 84 4.64 -22.04 2.53
C ILE A 84 5.18 -23.47 2.62
N LYS A 85 6.35 -23.70 2.01
CA LYS A 85 7.11 -24.95 2.14
C LYS A 85 8.27 -24.79 3.11
N ASP A 86 9.05 -23.73 2.92
CA ASP A 86 10.17 -23.39 3.78
C ASP A 86 10.07 -21.90 4.14
N LEU A 87 10.11 -21.58 5.43
CA LEU A 87 10.17 -20.20 5.93
C LEU A 87 11.59 -19.94 6.45
N TYR A 88 12.31 -19.02 5.82
CA TYR A 88 13.66 -18.62 6.25
C TYR A 88 13.61 -17.40 7.17
N LYS A 89 12.64 -16.50 6.96
CA LYS A 89 12.42 -15.30 7.77
C LYS A 89 10.95 -14.88 7.69
N GLY A 90 10.38 -14.42 8.79
CA GLY A 90 8.99 -13.97 8.88
C GLY A 90 8.27 -14.59 10.08
N ASP A 91 6.93 -14.51 10.09
CA ASP A 91 6.10 -15.11 11.13
C ASP A 91 5.90 -16.63 10.90
N SER A 92 6.45 -17.43 11.82
CA SER A 92 6.39 -18.90 11.77
C SER A 92 5.00 -19.52 11.90
N ALA A 93 3.98 -18.76 12.30
CA ALA A 93 2.63 -19.26 12.48
C ALA A 93 1.82 -19.34 11.17
N GLN A 94 2.34 -18.81 10.06
CA GLN A 94 1.58 -18.67 8.81
C GLN A 94 1.82 -19.85 7.85
N GLU A 95 0.79 -20.66 7.62
CA GLU A 95 0.80 -21.71 6.58
C GLU A 95 0.64 -21.14 5.16
N GLN A 96 0.07 -19.94 5.06
CA GLN A 96 -0.15 -19.22 3.81
C GLN A 96 0.22 -17.74 3.97
N ILE A 97 0.89 -17.18 2.97
CA ILE A 97 1.22 -15.76 2.87
C ILE A 97 0.45 -15.14 1.70
N ARG A 98 -0.11 -13.94 1.93
CA ARG A 98 -0.70 -13.08 0.89
C ARG A 98 0.32 -12.02 0.51
N LEU A 99 0.76 -12.04 -0.75
CA LEU A 99 1.71 -11.10 -1.31
C LEU A 99 0.95 -10.12 -2.22
N VAL A 100 1.21 -8.82 -2.07
CA VAL A 100 0.70 -7.79 -2.97
C VAL A 100 1.42 -7.93 -4.31
N SER A 101 0.64 -7.96 -5.41
CA SER A 101 1.17 -8.03 -6.77
C SER A 101 0.35 -7.14 -7.69
N SER A 102 1.03 -6.48 -8.64
CA SER A 102 0.43 -5.54 -9.57
C SER A 102 0.83 -5.89 -11.01
N PRO A 103 -0.12 -5.94 -11.96
CA PRO A 103 0.17 -6.21 -13.35
C PRO A 103 0.55 -4.92 -14.07
N GLU A 104 1.67 -4.29 -13.75
CA GLU A 104 2.21 -3.29 -14.67
C GLU A 104 2.77 -4.01 -15.92
N GLY A 105 2.02 -3.98 -17.03
CA GLY A 105 2.55 -4.35 -18.34
C GLY A 105 2.05 -5.64 -19.00
N SER A 106 0.96 -6.25 -18.52
CA SER A 106 0.23 -7.42 -19.07
C SER A 106 0.71 -8.81 -18.61
N LEU A 107 -0.29 -9.62 -18.21
CA LEU A 107 -0.25 -10.97 -17.61
C LEU A 107 0.11 -11.00 -16.12
N PRO A 108 -0.44 -11.96 -15.33
CA PRO A 108 0.17 -12.29 -14.05
C PRO A 108 1.59 -12.79 -14.34
N VAL A 109 2.58 -12.12 -13.76
CA VAL A 109 4.01 -12.45 -13.93
C VAL A 109 4.28 -13.87 -13.43
N HIS A 110 3.53 -14.30 -12.40
CA HIS A 110 3.70 -15.60 -11.75
C HIS A 110 2.55 -16.57 -12.05
N LYS A 111 2.87 -17.86 -12.07
CA LYS A 111 1.95 -18.93 -12.46
C LYS A 111 1.49 -19.70 -11.23
N VAL A 112 0.17 -19.87 -11.11
CA VAL A 112 -0.42 -20.76 -10.11
C VAL A 112 0.10 -22.19 -10.32
N GLY A 113 0.46 -22.85 -9.23
CA GLY A 113 1.08 -24.17 -9.18
C GLY A 113 2.61 -24.15 -9.22
N THR A 114 3.23 -22.99 -9.49
CA THR A 114 4.69 -22.85 -9.52
C THR A 114 5.23 -22.49 -8.14
N GLU A 115 6.42 -22.99 -7.84
CA GLU A 115 7.16 -22.72 -6.61
C GLU A 115 8.11 -21.55 -6.78
N TYR A 116 8.18 -20.68 -5.78
CA TYR A 116 8.96 -19.46 -5.81
C TYR A 116 9.73 -19.27 -4.49
N LEU A 117 10.92 -18.67 -4.58
CA LEU A 117 11.63 -18.05 -3.49
C LEU A 117 11.35 -16.55 -3.51
N VAL A 118 10.87 -16.00 -2.40
CA VAL A 118 10.42 -14.61 -2.30
C VAL A 118 11.20 -13.88 -1.21
N PHE A 119 11.67 -12.67 -1.52
CA PHE A 119 12.16 -11.70 -0.55
C PHE A 119 11.22 -10.50 -0.54
N ALA A 120 10.59 -10.24 0.60
CA ALA A 120 9.57 -9.22 0.70
C ALA A 120 9.75 -8.35 1.94
N THR A 121 9.36 -7.08 1.83
CA THR A 121 9.11 -6.19 2.95
C THR A 121 7.65 -6.31 3.37
N ALA A 122 7.33 -5.89 4.59
CA ALA A 122 5.97 -5.88 5.08
C ALA A 122 5.71 -4.63 5.92
N TYR A 123 4.56 -4.03 5.70
CA TYR A 123 4.06 -2.93 6.50
C TYR A 123 2.57 -3.14 6.76
N GLU A 124 2.02 -2.36 7.68
CA GLU A 124 0.62 -2.47 8.07
C GLU A 124 -0.06 -1.12 7.92
N LEU A 125 -1.27 -1.14 7.35
CA LEU A 125 -2.18 -0.02 7.33
C LEU A 125 -3.50 -0.47 7.94
N PRO A 126 -4.15 0.37 8.77
CA PRO A 126 -5.38 -0.01 9.47
C PRO A 126 -6.56 -0.22 8.54
N VAL A 127 -6.53 0.37 7.34
CA VAL A 127 -7.61 0.21 6.38
C VAL A 127 -7.59 -1.15 5.67
N TYR A 128 -6.46 -1.85 5.64
CA TYR A 128 -6.34 -3.15 5.01
C TYR A 128 -6.45 -4.29 6.05
N PRO A 129 -7.13 -5.39 5.70
CA PRO A 129 -7.39 -6.49 6.64
C PRO A 129 -6.16 -7.35 6.96
N TYR A 130 -5.14 -7.31 6.10
CA TYR A 130 -3.92 -8.10 6.23
C TYR A 130 -2.68 -7.19 6.15
N PRO A 131 -1.52 -7.65 6.65
CA PRO A 131 -0.24 -7.00 6.35
C PRO A 131 -0.01 -6.88 4.84
N LEU A 132 0.51 -5.74 4.40
CA LEU A 132 0.85 -5.47 3.02
C LEU A 132 2.27 -5.97 2.76
N ILE A 133 2.37 -7.23 2.38
CA ILE A 133 3.65 -7.87 2.07
C ILE A 133 3.96 -7.60 0.59
N ASN A 134 5.06 -6.88 0.33
CA ASN A 134 5.45 -6.45 -1.00
C ASN A 134 6.84 -7.03 -1.34
N PRO A 135 7.05 -7.60 -2.53
CA PRO A 135 8.38 -8.05 -2.93
C PRO A 135 9.34 -6.87 -2.96
N ILE A 136 10.60 -7.09 -2.60
CA ILE A 136 11.61 -6.04 -2.72
C ILE A 136 11.69 -5.61 -4.19
N TYR A 137 11.49 -4.31 -4.42
CA TYR A 137 11.39 -3.66 -5.73
C TYR A 137 10.31 -4.22 -6.67
N ASN A 138 9.31 -4.94 -6.15
CA ASN A 138 8.35 -5.69 -6.96
C ASN A 138 9.00 -6.71 -7.91
N GLN A 139 10.24 -7.13 -7.62
CA GLN A 139 11.06 -7.97 -8.51
C GLN A 139 11.68 -9.19 -7.82
N ALA A 140 11.87 -9.17 -6.49
CA ALA A 140 12.58 -10.22 -5.76
C ALA A 140 11.74 -11.50 -5.50
N ILE A 141 11.19 -12.05 -6.59
CA ILE A 141 10.45 -13.32 -6.67
C ILE A 141 11.14 -14.18 -7.73
N PHE A 142 11.66 -15.34 -7.33
CA PHE A 142 12.47 -16.19 -8.19
C PHE A 142 11.84 -17.57 -8.30
N GLU A 143 11.60 -18.04 -9.53
CA GLU A 143 11.02 -19.37 -9.76
C GLU A 143 12.00 -20.46 -9.32
N VAL A 144 11.53 -21.44 -8.56
CA VAL A 144 12.29 -22.63 -8.20
C VAL A 144 12.06 -23.67 -9.29
N GLY A 145 13.00 -23.73 -10.22
CA GLY A 145 12.99 -24.65 -11.35
C GLY A 145 13.28 -26.10 -10.98
N ALA A 146 13.33 -26.95 -12.01
CA ALA A 146 13.66 -28.36 -11.86
C ALA A 146 14.97 -28.56 -11.10
N TYR A 147 15.00 -29.59 -10.22
CA TYR A 147 16.13 -29.90 -9.35
C TYR A 147 16.45 -28.86 -8.27
N GLY A 148 15.53 -27.93 -7.99
CA GLY A 148 15.67 -26.96 -6.90
C GLY A 148 16.65 -25.83 -7.20
N LYS A 149 16.81 -25.46 -8.48
CA LYS A 149 17.62 -24.31 -8.90
C LYS A 149 16.75 -23.09 -9.13
N LEU A 150 17.22 -21.91 -8.78
CA LEU A 150 16.50 -20.66 -9.06
C LEU A 150 16.62 -20.30 -10.54
N SER A 151 15.52 -19.83 -11.11
CA SER A 151 15.44 -19.18 -12.41
C SER A 151 15.13 -17.70 -12.20
N ILE A 152 16.10 -16.84 -12.53
CA ILE A 152 15.96 -15.39 -12.40
C ILE A 152 15.23 -14.85 -13.63
N GLY A 153 14.07 -14.22 -13.41
CA GLY A 153 13.23 -13.69 -14.49
C GLY A 153 13.84 -12.46 -15.16
N GLY A 154 13.52 -12.24 -16.44
CA GLY A 154 14.01 -11.09 -17.20
C GLY A 154 13.46 -9.73 -16.73
N ASN A 155 12.49 -9.74 -15.81
CA ASN A 155 11.95 -8.56 -15.12
C ASN A 155 12.80 -8.14 -13.91
N VAL A 156 13.82 -8.92 -13.53
CA VAL A 156 14.71 -8.60 -12.42
C VAL A 156 15.86 -7.75 -12.94
N GLU A 157 16.00 -6.55 -12.39
CA GLU A 157 17.06 -5.61 -12.77
C GLU A 157 18.38 -5.95 -12.06
N GLU A 158 19.34 -6.49 -12.82
CA GLU A 158 20.68 -6.85 -12.33
C GLU A 158 21.42 -5.67 -11.69
N GLN A 159 21.18 -4.44 -12.16
CA GLN A 159 21.77 -3.23 -11.56
C GLN A 159 21.30 -2.96 -10.11
N MET A 160 20.12 -3.48 -9.73
CA MET A 160 19.53 -3.30 -8.40
C MET A 160 19.75 -4.53 -7.51
N LEU A 161 19.70 -5.72 -8.10
CA LEU A 161 19.79 -7.00 -7.41
C LEU A 161 20.96 -7.86 -7.95
N PRO A 162 22.20 -7.33 -8.09
CA PRO A 162 23.28 -8.08 -8.73
C PRO A 162 23.61 -9.39 -8.00
N ALA A 163 23.45 -9.43 -6.68
CA ALA A 163 23.72 -10.63 -5.88
C ALA A 163 22.88 -11.85 -6.27
N VAL A 164 21.69 -11.67 -6.85
CA VAL A 164 20.80 -12.80 -7.18
C VAL A 164 21.20 -13.50 -8.49
N PHE A 165 22.06 -12.85 -9.28
CA PHE A 165 22.62 -13.40 -10.52
C PHE A 165 23.90 -14.21 -10.30
N ASP A 166 24.40 -14.30 -9.05
CA ASP A 166 25.49 -15.22 -8.70
C ASP A 166 25.07 -16.67 -8.96
N GLU A 167 25.82 -17.37 -9.81
CA GLU A 167 25.55 -18.78 -10.15
C GLU A 167 25.51 -19.67 -8.92
N GLN A 168 26.35 -19.38 -7.91
CA GLN A 168 26.34 -20.13 -6.66
C GLN A 168 25.04 -19.91 -5.90
N PHE A 169 24.52 -18.68 -5.88
CA PHE A 169 23.21 -18.43 -5.26
C PHE A 169 22.09 -19.18 -5.96
N ALA A 170 22.06 -19.18 -7.29
CA ALA A 170 21.02 -19.90 -8.05
C ALA A 170 20.97 -21.41 -7.75
N VAL A 171 22.10 -22.02 -7.38
CA VAL A 171 22.20 -23.46 -7.09
C VAL A 171 22.13 -23.78 -5.59
N GLU A 172 22.66 -22.92 -4.74
CA GLU A 172 22.88 -23.19 -3.31
C GLU A 172 22.10 -22.24 -2.37
N TYR A 173 21.10 -21.50 -2.87
CA TYR A 173 20.37 -20.48 -2.11
C TYR A 173 19.93 -20.95 -0.71
N ARG A 174 19.47 -22.21 -0.57
CA ARG A 174 19.05 -22.76 0.73
C ARG A 174 20.17 -22.71 1.75
N GLN A 175 21.35 -23.20 1.37
CA GLN A 175 22.52 -23.25 2.26
C GLN A 175 23.06 -21.84 2.53
N ILE A 176 23.06 -20.97 1.52
CA ILE A 176 23.47 -19.57 1.66
C ILE A 176 22.56 -18.83 2.65
N LEU A 177 21.25 -18.98 2.51
CA LEU A 177 20.26 -18.38 3.42
C LEU A 177 20.40 -18.93 4.84
N LEU A 178 20.47 -20.25 5.02
CA LEU A 178 20.60 -20.87 6.34
C LEU A 178 21.89 -20.47 7.06
N ASN A 179 22.94 -20.09 6.32
CA ASN A 179 24.19 -19.57 6.88
C ASN A 179 24.21 -18.05 7.06
N SER A 180 23.16 -17.35 6.64
CA SER A 180 23.08 -15.90 6.71
C SER A 180 22.76 -15.44 8.13
N ALA A 181 23.67 -14.69 8.75
CA ALA A 181 23.41 -14.01 10.02
C ALA A 181 22.29 -12.96 9.91
N ALA A 182 21.95 -12.51 8.69
CA ALA A 182 20.93 -11.50 8.45
C ALA A 182 19.50 -12.01 8.71
N LEU A 183 19.28 -13.33 8.73
CA LEU A 183 17.97 -13.91 9.07
C LEU A 183 17.53 -13.54 10.50
N ALA A 184 18.47 -13.30 11.42
CA ALA A 184 18.17 -12.90 12.78
C ALA A 184 17.84 -11.41 12.94
N LYS A 185 18.06 -10.58 11.91
CA LYS A 185 17.75 -9.14 11.97
C LYS A 185 16.25 -8.94 11.85
N ILE A 186 15.63 -8.37 12.87
CA ILE A 186 14.21 -7.98 12.86
C ILE A 186 14.12 -6.51 12.48
N ASN A 187 13.36 -6.21 11.43
CA ASN A 187 13.05 -4.82 11.08
C ASN A 187 11.87 -4.36 11.95
N PRO A 188 11.98 -3.23 12.66
CA PRO A 188 10.87 -2.71 13.46
C PRO A 188 9.72 -2.35 12.53
N ARG A 189 8.50 -2.77 12.91
CA ARG A 189 7.26 -2.35 12.26
C ARG A 189 6.38 -1.71 13.31
N VAL A 190 5.64 -0.68 12.92
CA VAL A 190 4.62 -0.12 13.80
C VAL A 190 3.38 -1.02 13.70
N PRO A 191 3.05 -1.82 14.72
CA PRO A 191 1.93 -2.74 14.64
C PRO A 191 0.62 -1.96 14.50
N VAL A 192 -0.31 -2.51 13.72
CA VAL A 192 -1.69 -2.02 13.65
C VAL A 192 -2.54 -2.90 14.57
N VAL A 193 -3.34 -2.26 15.42
CA VAL A 193 -4.26 -2.97 16.29
C VAL A 193 -5.47 -3.45 15.48
N ASN A 194 -5.82 -4.73 15.61
CA ASN A 194 -6.98 -5.29 14.91
C ASN A 194 -8.28 -4.71 15.44
N GLU A 195 -8.47 -4.76 16.75
CA GLU A 195 -9.67 -4.29 17.44
C GLU A 195 -9.30 -3.99 18.89
N TYR A 196 -9.93 -2.99 19.48
CA TYR A 196 -9.88 -2.78 20.92
C TYR A 196 -11.17 -3.30 21.56
N THR A 197 -11.07 -3.82 22.78
CA THR A 197 -12.20 -4.48 23.44
C THR A 197 -13.33 -3.52 23.85
N ASN A 198 -13.06 -2.22 23.90
CA ASN A 198 -14.03 -1.17 24.24
C ASN A 198 -13.54 0.24 23.87
N ALA A 199 -14.44 1.23 23.90
CA ALA A 199 -14.15 2.62 23.56
C ALA A 199 -13.12 3.30 24.50
N ALA A 200 -13.00 2.87 25.76
CA ALA A 200 -12.01 3.44 26.69
C ALA A 200 -10.58 3.02 26.33
N GLU A 201 -10.40 1.76 25.92
CA GLU A 201 -9.15 1.26 25.40
C GLU A 201 -8.78 1.94 24.08
N MET A 202 -9.75 2.11 23.17
CA MET A 202 -9.56 2.86 21.93
C MET A 202 -9.09 4.29 22.18
N LEU A 203 -9.76 5.00 23.10
CA LEU A 203 -9.42 6.38 23.46
C LEU A 203 -7.99 6.48 24.02
N ALA A 204 -7.61 5.57 24.93
CA ALA A 204 -6.29 5.58 25.55
C ALA A 204 -5.13 5.34 24.58
N ASN A 205 -5.41 4.75 23.42
CA ASN A 205 -4.42 4.42 22.38
C ASN A 205 -4.58 5.29 21.11
N SER A 206 -5.39 6.35 21.16
CA SER A 206 -5.55 7.31 20.07
C SER A 206 -4.85 8.62 20.42
N ASP A 207 -4.16 9.22 19.45
CA ASP A 207 -3.52 10.52 19.61
C ASP A 207 -4.53 11.67 19.50
N VAL A 208 -5.55 11.48 18.64
CA VAL A 208 -6.63 12.45 18.44
C VAL A 208 -7.94 11.74 18.14
N VAL A 209 -9.03 12.29 18.67
CA VAL A 209 -10.39 11.88 18.32
C VAL A 209 -11.10 13.08 17.72
N VAL A 210 -11.69 12.88 16.54
CA VAL A 210 -12.40 13.93 15.81
C VAL A 210 -13.86 13.57 15.59
N SER A 211 -14.75 14.55 15.79
CA SER A 211 -16.07 14.52 15.17
C SER A 211 -15.96 15.02 13.73
N VAL A 212 -16.52 14.29 12.78
CA VAL A 212 -16.45 14.60 11.35
C VAL A 212 -17.79 14.40 10.65
N THR A 213 -18.08 15.27 9.67
CA THR A 213 -19.13 15.05 8.68
C THR A 213 -18.50 15.07 7.30
N PHE A 214 -18.69 14.00 6.52
CA PHE A 214 -18.17 13.90 5.16
C PHE A 214 -19.10 14.56 4.16
N THR A 215 -18.55 15.33 3.22
CA THR A 215 -19.30 15.89 2.08
C THR A 215 -19.48 14.88 0.97
N GLU A 216 -18.51 13.99 0.81
CA GLU A 216 -18.45 12.96 -0.23
C GLU A 216 -17.65 11.78 0.31
N VAL A 217 -18.04 10.57 -0.11
CA VAL A 217 -17.28 9.34 0.13
C VAL A 217 -16.96 8.75 -1.23
N GLU A 218 -15.68 8.70 -1.58
CA GLU A 218 -15.18 8.12 -2.84
C GLU A 218 -14.75 6.68 -2.57
N PHE A 219 -15.38 5.73 -3.27
CA PHE A 219 -14.94 4.34 -3.26
C PHE A 219 -13.60 4.21 -4.00
N ILE A 220 -12.61 3.60 -3.36
CA ILE A 220 -11.29 3.33 -3.96
C ILE A 220 -11.17 1.85 -4.34
N ASN A 221 -11.37 0.96 -3.37
CA ASN A 221 -11.38 -0.48 -3.55
C ASN A 221 -12.23 -1.16 -2.47
N GLU A 222 -12.39 -2.48 -2.51
CA GLU A 222 -13.23 -3.23 -1.55
C GLU A 222 -12.86 -3.02 -0.08
N TYR A 223 -11.63 -2.61 0.23
CA TYR A 223 -11.18 -2.36 1.60
C TYR A 223 -11.15 -0.88 1.97
N VAL A 224 -11.13 0.02 0.98
CA VAL A 224 -10.81 1.44 1.20
C VAL A 224 -11.81 2.35 0.52
N SER A 225 -12.32 3.29 1.30
CA SER A 225 -12.99 4.50 0.80
C SER A 225 -12.30 5.75 1.35
N ILE A 226 -12.40 6.86 0.63
CA ILE A 226 -11.91 8.17 1.10
C ILE A 226 -13.10 9.08 1.41
N GLY A 227 -13.23 9.47 2.68
CA GLY A 227 -14.20 10.48 3.10
C GLY A 227 -13.62 11.88 3.00
N LYS A 228 -14.20 12.73 2.15
CA LYS A 228 -13.83 14.17 2.08
C LYS A 228 -14.46 14.93 3.22
N VAL A 229 -13.63 15.58 4.02
CA VAL A 229 -14.06 16.26 5.25
C VAL A 229 -14.78 17.56 4.92
N GLY A 230 -16.04 17.66 5.31
CA GLY A 230 -16.82 18.90 5.25
C GLY A 230 -16.69 19.74 6.51
N LYS A 231 -16.88 19.09 7.66
CA LYS A 231 -16.73 19.67 8.99
C LYS A 231 -15.93 18.70 9.85
N VAL A 232 -14.98 19.23 10.63
CA VAL A 232 -14.19 18.46 11.59
C VAL A 232 -14.03 19.26 12.89
N THR A 233 -14.09 18.59 14.03
CA THR A 233 -13.86 19.17 15.35
C THR A 233 -13.07 18.17 16.19
N VAL A 234 -12.07 18.66 16.93
CA VAL A 234 -11.31 17.82 17.86
C VAL A 234 -12.12 17.64 19.13
N GLU A 235 -12.44 16.40 19.47
CA GLU A 235 -13.15 16.04 20.69
C GLU A 235 -12.19 15.59 21.79
N HIS A 236 -11.03 15.02 21.42
CA HIS A 236 -9.97 14.62 22.35
C HIS A 236 -8.59 14.70 21.70
N GLY A 237 -7.56 14.94 22.52
CA GLY A 237 -6.18 15.06 22.07
C GLY A 237 -5.84 16.44 21.51
N ALA A 238 -4.68 16.56 20.88
CA ALA A 238 -4.24 17.78 20.23
C ALA A 238 -4.22 17.57 18.71
N ALA A 239 -4.72 18.57 17.97
CA ALA A 239 -4.51 18.56 16.51
C ALA A 239 -3.01 18.58 16.20
N PRO A 240 -2.54 17.79 15.22
CA PRO A 240 -1.14 17.83 14.81
C PRO A 240 -0.78 19.22 14.29
N ALA A 241 0.50 19.58 14.36
CA ALA A 241 1.02 20.87 13.87
C ALA A 241 0.73 21.08 12.37
N ALA A 242 0.67 19.99 11.60
CA ALA A 242 0.30 20.00 10.18
C ALA A 242 -1.20 20.31 9.93
N GLY A 243 -2.02 20.34 10.98
CA GLY A 243 -3.47 20.54 10.90
C GLY A 243 -4.26 19.23 10.83
N LEU A 244 -5.59 19.36 10.83
CA LEU A 244 -6.49 18.22 10.67
C LEU A 244 -6.60 17.80 9.20
N PRO A 245 -6.81 16.50 8.93
CA PRO A 245 -6.86 15.99 7.57
C PRO A 245 -8.08 16.54 6.82
N LYS A 246 -7.89 16.87 5.53
CA LYS A 246 -8.99 17.25 4.62
C LYS A 246 -9.75 16.05 4.05
N SER A 247 -9.16 14.87 4.17
CA SER A 247 -9.75 13.60 3.77
C SER A 247 -9.22 12.50 4.65
N ILE A 248 -10.05 11.50 4.94
CA ILE A 248 -9.70 10.38 5.82
C ILE A 248 -9.91 9.08 5.05
N ALA A 249 -8.94 8.17 5.15
CA ALA A 249 -9.07 6.82 4.62
C ALA A 249 -9.85 5.94 5.59
N LEU A 250 -10.83 5.21 5.07
CA LEU A 250 -11.85 4.52 5.84
C LEU A 250 -11.98 3.09 5.31
N ASN A 251 -12.25 2.15 6.22
CA ASN A 251 -12.42 0.73 5.94
C ASN A 251 -13.78 0.19 6.41
N GLU A 252 -14.68 1.10 6.76
CA GLU A 252 -16.06 0.81 7.08
C GLU A 252 -16.98 1.56 6.11
N ASP A 253 -18.18 1.02 5.89
CA ASP A 253 -19.20 1.63 5.03
C ASP A 253 -19.73 2.95 5.63
N VAL A 254 -19.15 4.08 5.25
CA VAL A 254 -19.56 5.41 5.69
C VAL A 254 -20.39 6.13 4.62
N GLN A 255 -21.31 6.98 5.07
CA GLN A 255 -22.20 7.78 4.24
C GLN A 255 -21.92 9.28 4.39
N ALA A 256 -21.98 10.00 3.27
CA ALA A 256 -21.91 11.46 3.26
C ALA A 256 -23.12 12.07 3.99
N GLY A 257 -22.90 13.18 4.69
CA GLY A 257 -23.93 13.90 5.44
C GLY A 257 -24.25 13.35 6.84
N GLU A 258 -23.73 12.17 7.20
CA GLU A 258 -23.79 11.64 8.56
C GLU A 258 -22.58 12.09 9.39
N GLU A 259 -22.75 12.20 10.70
CA GLU A 259 -21.69 12.54 11.65
C GLU A 259 -21.05 11.29 12.24
N TYR A 260 -19.72 11.30 12.37
CA TYR A 260 -18.90 10.20 12.87
C TYR A 260 -17.90 10.70 13.92
N LEU A 261 -17.59 9.88 14.91
CA LEU A 261 -16.39 10.01 15.73
C LEU A 261 -15.32 9.09 15.14
N ILE A 262 -14.14 9.62 14.87
CA ILE A 262 -13.03 8.87 14.30
C ILE A 262 -11.83 8.96 15.24
N PHE A 263 -11.34 7.78 15.62
CA PHE A 263 -10.17 7.57 16.46
C PHE A 263 -8.94 7.45 15.57
N LEU A 264 -7.99 8.36 15.75
CA LEU A 264 -6.82 8.49 14.90
C LEU A 264 -5.53 8.41 15.71
N ARG A 265 -4.49 7.87 15.08
CA ARG A 265 -3.11 7.85 15.56
C ARG A 265 -2.18 8.51 14.56
N TYR A 266 -1.12 9.13 15.04
CA TYR A 266 -0.10 9.73 14.21
C TYR A 266 0.89 8.67 13.75
N ASP A 267 1.09 8.61 12.45
CA ASP A 267 2.18 7.88 11.82
C ASP A 267 3.31 8.85 11.51
N ALA A 268 4.45 8.65 12.17
CA ALA A 268 5.62 9.49 12.00
C ALA A 268 6.37 9.22 10.69
N GLU A 269 6.25 8.02 10.11
CA GLU A 269 6.92 7.68 8.84
C GLU A 269 6.23 8.37 7.66
N GLU A 270 4.90 8.36 7.66
CA GLU A 270 4.08 8.96 6.60
C GLU A 270 3.62 10.39 6.95
N GLU A 271 4.08 10.94 8.09
CA GLU A 271 3.69 12.23 8.67
C GLU A 271 2.17 12.51 8.61
N SER A 272 1.36 11.48 8.88
CA SER A 272 -0.09 11.52 8.63
C SER A 272 -0.90 10.90 9.77
N LEU A 273 -2.20 11.20 9.81
CA LEU A 273 -3.14 10.58 10.75
C LEU A 273 -3.79 9.37 10.10
N LEU A 274 -3.65 8.20 10.74
CA LEU A 274 -4.26 6.94 10.33
C LEU A 274 -5.32 6.52 11.36
N LEU A 275 -6.23 5.62 10.97
CA LEU A 275 -7.17 5.01 11.92
C LEU A 275 -6.41 4.31 13.07
N ALA A 276 -6.92 4.43 14.30
CA ALA A 276 -6.28 3.86 15.48
C ALA A 276 -6.30 2.31 15.51
N ALA A 277 -7.25 1.69 14.81
CA ALA A 277 -7.40 0.24 14.67
C ALA A 277 -8.09 -0.13 13.34
N ARG A 278 -8.01 -1.42 12.96
CA ARG A 278 -8.75 -1.97 11.82
C ARG A 278 -10.26 -2.04 12.06
N CYS A 279 -10.70 -2.23 13.30
CA CYS A 279 -12.12 -2.35 13.64
C CYS A 279 -12.47 -1.46 14.84
N GLY A 280 -13.63 -0.80 14.75
CA GLY A 280 -14.19 0.01 15.84
C GLY A 280 -13.60 1.42 15.97
N ALA A 281 -12.66 1.80 15.10
CA ALA A 281 -12.07 3.14 15.08
C ALA A 281 -13.03 4.23 14.56
N ILE A 282 -14.20 3.84 14.03
CA ILE A 282 -15.22 4.73 13.50
C ILE A 282 -16.53 4.44 14.25
N VAL A 283 -17.10 5.48 14.88
CA VAL A 283 -18.40 5.39 15.56
C VAL A 283 -19.40 6.31 14.85
N ARG A 284 -20.50 5.75 14.38
CA ARG A 284 -21.54 6.47 13.63
C ARG A 284 -22.53 7.11 14.59
N SER A 285 -23.00 8.32 14.28
CA SER A 285 -24.04 8.99 15.09
C SER A 285 -25.38 8.24 15.09
N SER A 286 -25.66 7.44 14.06
CA SER A 286 -26.84 6.56 14.03
C SER A 286 -26.77 5.39 15.01
N ASP A 287 -25.57 4.94 15.44
CA ASP A 287 -25.42 3.98 16.54
C ASP A 287 -25.53 4.72 17.88
N THR A 288 -26.76 5.07 18.23
CA THR A 288 -27.04 5.92 19.40
C THR A 288 -26.52 5.36 20.73
N VAL A 289 -26.34 4.04 20.87
CA VAL A 289 -25.83 3.45 22.12
C VAL A 289 -24.33 3.69 22.19
N LEU A 290 -23.58 3.22 21.18
CA LEU A 290 -22.13 3.35 21.14
C LEU A 290 -21.70 4.83 21.07
N TRP A 291 -22.43 5.66 20.31
CA TRP A 291 -22.20 7.10 20.24
C TRP A 291 -22.31 7.78 21.59
N ASN A 292 -23.41 7.56 22.32
CA ASN A 292 -23.65 8.22 23.60
C ASN A 292 -22.62 7.79 24.65
N ASP A 293 -22.30 6.49 24.69
CA ASP A 293 -21.27 5.96 25.59
C ASP A 293 -19.90 6.59 25.29
N THR A 294 -19.57 6.73 24.00
CA THR A 294 -18.30 7.33 23.56
C THR A 294 -18.23 8.82 23.88
N ILE A 295 -19.29 9.60 23.63
CA ILE A 295 -19.37 11.02 23.99
C ILE A 295 -19.26 11.22 25.51
N GLN A 296 -19.90 10.37 26.31
CA GLN A 296 -19.78 10.44 27.77
C GLN A 296 -18.36 10.15 28.24
N LEU A 297 -17.69 9.19 27.61
CA LEU A 297 -16.28 8.88 27.88
C LEU A 297 -15.39 10.07 27.54
N LEU A 298 -15.53 10.64 26.34
CA LEU A 298 -14.75 11.81 25.90
C LEU A 298 -14.90 12.97 26.88
N LYS A 299 -16.12 13.31 27.29
CA LYS A 299 -16.39 14.40 28.27
C LYS A 299 -15.78 14.19 29.66
N LYS A 300 -15.52 12.94 30.06
CA LYS A 300 -14.86 12.63 31.34
C LYS A 300 -13.34 12.72 31.25
N SER A 301 -12.80 12.68 30.02
CA SER A 301 -11.37 12.64 29.72
C SER A 301 -10.79 13.99 29.28
N SER A 302 -11.65 14.92 28.85
CA SER A 302 -11.34 16.34 28.58
C SER A 302 -11.19 17.15 29.86
#